data_AF-A0A7L4BKA5-F1
#
_entry.id   AF-A0A7L4BKA5-F1
#
_cell.length_a   1.000
_cell.length_b   1.000
_cell.length_c   1.000
_cell.angle_alpha   90.00
_cell.angle_beta   90.00
_cell.angle_gamma   90.00
#
_symmetry.space_group_name_H-M   'P 1'
#
loop_
_entity.id
_entity.type
_entity.pdbx_description
1 polymer ?
#
loop_
_entity_poly.entity_id
_entity_poly.type
_entity_poly.pdbx_seq_one_letter_code
_entity_poly.pdbx_strand_id
1 'polypeptide(L)'
;TPLFVPKTLPSAPAEQRMVLVACGPYTTSDSIAFDPLTDLIEVIVRDRPDVCILFGPFLDAKHEQVENCQLLGSFAEVFKLCLKMIIEGTRSAGSQLVFVPSLRDVHHDYVYPQPPFLFPELPKDDRPRVHFVSEPCTLDVD
;
A
#
# COMPACT_ATOMS: atom_id res chain seq x y z
N THR A 1 -38.32 31.01 -32.35
CA THR A 1 -37.60 29.74 -32.60
C THR A 1 -37.45 29.03 -31.27
N PRO A 2 -37.93 27.79 -31.10
CA PRO A 2 -37.63 27.07 -29.86
C PRO A 2 -36.14 26.71 -29.82
N LEU A 3 -35.50 27.00 -28.69
CA LEU A 3 -34.12 26.64 -28.39
C LEU A 3 -33.99 25.12 -28.34
N PHE A 4 -33.07 24.57 -29.11
CA PHE A 4 -32.70 23.16 -29.03
C PHE A 4 -31.88 22.95 -27.75
N VAL A 5 -32.48 22.34 -26.73
CA VAL A 5 -31.76 21.87 -25.55
C VAL A 5 -31.20 20.49 -25.91
N PRO A 6 -29.87 20.30 -25.97
CA PRO A 6 -29.31 18.97 -26.19
C PRO A 6 -29.79 18.08 -25.05
N LYS A 7 -30.47 16.98 -25.37
CA LYS A 7 -30.69 15.90 -24.40
C LYS A 7 -29.31 15.33 -24.07
N THR A 8 -28.77 15.67 -22.91
CA THR A 8 -27.67 14.91 -22.32
C THR A 8 -28.15 13.46 -22.22
N LEU A 9 -27.57 12.58 -23.03
CA LEU A 9 -27.75 11.14 -22.82
C LEU A 9 -27.35 10.84 -21.37
N PRO A 10 -28.09 9.98 -20.64
CA PRO A 10 -27.61 9.51 -19.36
C PRO A 10 -26.22 8.94 -19.58
N SER A 11 -25.22 9.51 -18.91
CA SER A 11 -23.88 8.92 -18.84
C SER A 11 -24.06 7.47 -18.41
N ALA A 12 -23.33 6.55 -19.04
CA ALA A 12 -23.25 5.18 -18.52
C ALA A 12 -23.00 5.26 -17.00
N PRO A 13 -23.68 4.44 -16.19
CA PRO A 13 -23.42 4.44 -14.76
C PRO A 13 -21.91 4.25 -14.57
N ALA A 14 -21.29 5.14 -13.80
CA ALA A 14 -19.87 5.05 -13.49
C ALA A 14 -19.59 3.63 -12.97
N GLU A 15 -18.53 3.00 -13.48
CA GLU A 15 -18.14 1.67 -13.00
C GLU A 15 -17.91 1.76 -11.49
N GLN A 16 -18.56 0.87 -10.73
CA GLN A 16 -18.40 0.85 -9.29
C GLN A 16 -16.99 0.35 -8.93
N ARG A 17 -16.24 1.17 -8.19
CA ARG A 17 -14.91 0.81 -7.68
C ARG A 17 -14.96 0.36 -6.23
N MET A 18 -14.17 -0.66 -5.90
CA MET A 18 -13.89 -1.09 -4.54
C MET A 18 -12.48 -0.67 -4.13
N VAL A 19 -12.39 0.14 -3.08
CA VAL A 19 -11.12 0.55 -2.47
C VAL A 19 -10.97 -0.12 -1.11
N LEU A 20 -9.89 -0.86 -0.92
CA LEU A 20 -9.47 -1.41 0.37
C LEU A 20 -8.43 -0.49 1.00
N VAL A 21 -8.57 -0.20 2.29
CA VAL A 21 -7.61 0.59 3.05
C VAL A 21 -7.14 -0.19 4.27
N ALA A 22 -5.84 -0.24 4.50
CA ALA A 22 -5.24 -0.85 5.68
C ALA A 22 -4.05 0.00 6.17
N CYS A 23 -3.76 -0.09 7.46
CA CYS A 23 -2.67 0.63 8.10
C CYS A 23 -1.92 -0.31 9.05
N GLY A 24 -0.59 -0.22 9.07
CA GLY A 24 0.23 -1.01 9.97
C GLY A 24 -0.01 -0.70 11.46
N PRO A 25 0.59 -1.49 12.37
CA PRO A 25 1.64 -2.48 12.10
C PRO A 25 1.12 -3.77 11.44
N TYR A 26 1.92 -4.34 10.53
CA TYR A 26 1.59 -5.56 9.80
C TYR A 26 2.17 -6.84 10.41
N THR A 27 2.70 -6.74 11.63
CA THR A 27 3.16 -7.87 12.45
C THR A 27 2.69 -7.66 13.88
N THR A 28 2.58 -8.74 14.65
CA THR A 28 2.23 -8.63 16.08
C THR A 28 3.41 -8.09 16.88
N SER A 29 3.20 -7.61 18.10
CA SER A 29 4.26 -7.03 18.92
C SER A 29 5.30 -8.05 19.43
N ASP A 30 4.93 -9.33 19.45
CA ASP A 30 5.71 -10.45 19.98
C ASP A 30 6.35 -11.33 18.88
N SER A 31 6.10 -11.02 17.60
CA SER A 31 6.56 -11.81 16.46
C SER A 31 6.93 -10.94 15.27
N ILE A 32 7.86 -11.43 14.46
CA ILE A 32 8.21 -10.87 13.14
C ILE A 32 7.77 -11.80 12.00
N ALA A 33 6.82 -12.69 12.28
CA ALA A 33 6.30 -13.65 11.30
C ALA A 33 5.37 -13.00 10.25
N PHE A 34 4.91 -11.76 10.48
CA PHE A 34 3.99 -11.06 9.58
C PHE A 34 2.68 -11.84 9.35
N ASP A 35 2.14 -12.49 10.38
CA ASP A 35 0.87 -13.21 10.28
C ASP A 35 -0.30 -12.29 9.87
N PRO A 36 -0.48 -11.08 10.46
CA PRO A 36 -1.53 -10.15 10.02
C PRO A 36 -1.36 -9.70 8.56
N LEU A 37 -0.12 -9.62 8.06
CA LEU A 37 0.15 -9.32 6.66
C LEU A 37 -0.34 -10.44 5.74
N THR A 38 -0.12 -11.68 6.15
CA THR A 38 -0.55 -12.87 5.40
C THR A 38 -2.08 -12.89 5.30
N ASP A 39 -2.78 -12.66 6.41
CA ASP A 39 -4.25 -12.57 6.44
C ASP A 39 -4.75 -11.43 5.52
N LEU A 40 -4.09 -10.27 5.53
CA LEU A 40 -4.43 -9.16 4.65
C LEU A 40 -4.25 -9.51 3.17
N ILE A 41 -3.16 -10.20 2.81
CA ILE A 41 -2.94 -10.67 1.44
C ILE A 41 -4.07 -11.61 1.02
N GLU A 42 -4.49 -12.54 1.89
CA GLU A 42 -5.61 -13.44 1.61
C GLU A 42 -6.92 -12.68 1.36
N VAL A 43 -7.20 -11.64 2.16
CA VAL A 43 -8.36 -10.76 1.95
C VAL A 43 -8.29 -10.06 0.59
N ILE A 44 -7.15 -9.48 0.23
CA ILE A 44 -6.96 -8.80 -1.07
C ILE A 44 -7.15 -9.79 -2.23
N VAL A 45 -6.61 -11.01 -2.12
CA VAL A 45 -6.75 -12.05 -3.15
C VAL A 45 -8.18 -12.54 -3.27
N ARG A 46 -8.90 -12.69 -2.15
CA ARG A 46 -10.29 -13.15 -2.10
C ARG A 46 -11.24 -12.10 -2.68
N ASP A 47 -11.12 -10.87 -2.20
CA ASP A 47 -12.11 -9.80 -2.47
C ASP A 47 -11.78 -9.01 -3.74
N ARG A 48 -10.52 -9.08 -4.21
CA ARG A 48 -10.01 -8.46 -5.45
C ARG A 48 -10.44 -6.98 -5.61
N PRO A 49 -10.15 -6.12 -4.61
CA PRO A 49 -10.46 -4.69 -4.73
C PRO A 49 -9.73 -4.07 -5.92
N ASP A 50 -10.30 -3.04 -6.54
CA ASP A 50 -9.66 -2.29 -7.62
C ASP A 50 -8.36 -1.62 -7.13
N VAL A 51 -8.40 -1.06 -5.92
CA VAL A 51 -7.29 -0.32 -5.29
C VAL A 51 -7.10 -0.75 -3.84
N CYS A 52 -5.86 -0.95 -3.41
CA CYS A 52 -5.44 -1.12 -2.02
C CYS A 52 -4.55 0.05 -1.61
N ILE A 53 -4.96 0.83 -0.63
CA ILE A 53 -4.14 1.89 -0.04
C ILE A 53 -3.59 1.37 1.29
N LEU A 54 -2.27 1.20 1.34
CA LEU A 54 -1.55 0.57 2.44
C LEU A 54 -0.65 1.61 3.12
N PHE A 55 -1.01 1.96 4.35
CA PHE A 55 -0.27 2.91 5.17
C PHE A 55 0.74 2.21 6.07
N GLY A 56 1.94 2.78 6.21
CA GLY A 56 2.90 2.33 7.19
C GLY A 56 2.40 2.42 8.65
N PRO A 57 3.15 1.90 9.62
CA PRO A 57 4.50 1.37 9.43
C PRO A 57 4.51 -0.06 8.88
N PHE A 58 5.34 -0.29 7.86
CA PHE A 58 5.66 -1.62 7.33
C PHE A 58 6.75 -2.30 8.17
N LEU A 59 7.70 -1.51 8.65
CA LEU A 59 8.61 -1.92 9.72
C LEU A 59 8.59 -0.86 10.81
N ASP A 60 7.89 -1.19 11.90
CA ASP A 60 7.57 -0.25 12.96
C ASP A 60 8.77 0.03 13.87
N ALA A 61 9.18 1.29 13.91
CA ALA A 61 10.23 1.81 14.80
C ALA A 61 9.94 1.55 16.27
N LYS A 62 8.68 1.31 16.65
CA LYS A 62 8.26 0.99 18.03
C LYS A 62 8.09 -0.51 18.31
N HIS A 63 8.41 -1.37 17.34
CA HIS A 63 8.41 -2.82 17.59
C HIS A 63 9.60 -3.17 18.48
N GLU A 64 9.40 -4.02 19.50
CA GLU A 64 10.42 -4.33 20.52
C GLU A 64 11.75 -4.78 19.91
N GLN A 65 11.71 -5.69 18.93
CA GLN A 65 12.91 -6.18 18.24
C GLN A 65 13.60 -5.11 17.37
N VAL A 66 12.86 -4.08 16.93
CA VAL A 66 13.41 -2.94 16.16
C VAL A 66 14.11 -1.98 17.11
N GLU A 67 13.46 -1.58 18.20
CA GLU A 67 14.03 -0.69 19.23
C GLU A 67 15.31 -1.28 19.85
N ASN A 68 15.33 -2.60 20.05
CA ASN A 68 16.46 -3.31 20.64
C ASN A 68 17.49 -3.81 19.61
N CYS A 69 17.33 -3.50 18.32
CA CYS A 69 18.23 -3.92 17.23
C CYS A 69 18.47 -5.45 17.19
N GLN A 70 17.41 -6.25 17.36
CA GLN A 70 17.47 -7.71 17.44
C GLN A 70 17.15 -8.42 16.11
N LEU A 71 16.95 -7.67 15.04
CA LEU A 71 16.66 -8.22 13.71
C LEU A 71 17.91 -8.83 13.06
N LEU A 72 17.73 -9.92 12.31
CA LEU A 72 18.80 -10.63 11.61
C LEU A 72 19.30 -9.92 10.33
N GLY A 73 18.61 -8.86 9.88
CA GLY A 73 18.97 -8.07 8.70
C GLY A 73 18.80 -6.58 8.95
N SER A 74 19.27 -5.75 8.01
CA SER A 74 19.08 -4.31 8.09
C SER A 74 17.59 -3.94 8.01
N PHE A 75 17.23 -2.80 8.61
CA PHE A 75 15.85 -2.31 8.54
C PHE A 75 15.33 -2.15 7.11
N ALA A 76 16.20 -1.72 6.18
CA ALA A 76 15.87 -1.62 4.77
C ALA A 76 15.59 -2.99 4.13
N GLU A 77 16.33 -4.04 4.49
CA GLU A 77 16.10 -5.40 3.98
C GLU A 77 14.79 -5.99 4.49
N VAL A 78 14.47 -5.81 5.78
CA VAL A 78 13.22 -6.31 6.36
C VAL A 78 12.01 -5.57 5.80
N PHE A 79 12.10 -4.25 5.64
CA PHE A 79 11.09 -3.47 4.91
C PHE A 79 10.87 -4.00 3.48
N LYS A 80 11.96 -4.25 2.74
CA LYS A 80 11.87 -4.79 1.38
C LYS A 80 11.21 -6.16 1.33
N LEU A 81 11.46 -7.01 2.33
CA LEU A 81 10.80 -8.32 2.44
C LEU A 81 9.29 -8.14 2.63
N CYS A 82 8.87 -7.25 3.53
CA CYS A 82 7.45 -6.93 3.75
C CYS A 82 6.76 -6.48 2.45
N LEU A 83 7.34 -5.51 1.74
CA LEU A 83 6.79 -5.03 0.46
C LEU A 83 6.75 -6.14 -0.59
N LYS A 84 7.77 -6.99 -0.69
CA LYS A 84 7.76 -8.14 -1.61
C LYS A 84 6.63 -9.11 -1.29
N MET A 85 6.38 -9.43 -0.03
CA MET A 85 5.25 -10.29 0.35
C MET A 85 3.92 -9.73 -0.16
N ILE A 86 3.67 -8.44 0.04
CA ILE A 86 2.44 -7.77 -0.42
C ILE A 86 2.36 -7.79 -1.95
N ILE A 87 3.41 -7.30 -2.61
CA ILE A 87 3.45 -7.17 -4.07
C ILE A 87 3.25 -8.55 -4.69
N GLU A 88 4.09 -9.52 -4.36
CA GLU A 88 4.04 -10.84 -4.97
C GLU A 88 2.77 -11.62 -4.61
N GLY A 89 2.35 -11.57 -3.33
CA GLY A 89 1.17 -12.27 -2.84
C GLY A 89 -0.14 -11.79 -3.45
N THR A 90 -0.20 -10.54 -3.91
CA THR A 90 -1.41 -9.93 -4.49
C THR A 90 -1.42 -9.89 -6.02
N ARG A 91 -0.40 -10.44 -6.71
CA ARG A 91 -0.35 -10.45 -8.19
C ARG A 91 -1.60 -11.05 -8.82
N SER A 92 -2.15 -12.11 -8.22
CA SER A 92 -3.33 -12.80 -8.72
C SER A 92 -4.61 -11.96 -8.61
N ALA A 93 -4.68 -10.99 -7.70
CA ALA A 93 -5.84 -10.11 -7.48
C ALA A 93 -6.00 -9.07 -8.61
N GLY A 94 -4.88 -8.60 -9.16
CA GLY A 94 -4.87 -7.53 -10.18
C GLY A 94 -5.13 -6.13 -9.62
N SER A 95 -5.17 -5.98 -8.29
CA SER A 95 -5.37 -4.71 -7.60
C SER A 95 -4.23 -3.73 -7.85
N GLN A 96 -4.57 -2.44 -7.93
CA GLN A 96 -3.60 -1.35 -7.81
C GLN A 96 -3.18 -1.24 -6.35
N LEU A 97 -1.87 -1.18 -6.08
CA LEU A 97 -1.31 -1.02 -4.75
C LEU A 97 -0.76 0.39 -4.61
N VAL A 98 -1.21 1.12 -3.59
CA VAL A 98 -0.71 2.44 -3.22
C VAL A 98 -0.08 2.34 -1.85
N PHE A 99 1.24 2.53 -1.78
CA PHE A 99 2.00 2.51 -0.54
C PHE A 99 2.22 3.92 -0.04
N VAL A 100 1.82 4.16 1.21
CA VAL A 100 1.94 5.46 1.91
C VAL A 100 2.90 5.29 3.10
N PRO A 101 3.97 6.09 3.21
CA PRO A 101 4.91 5.99 4.31
C PRO A 101 4.31 6.46 5.65
N SER A 102 4.97 6.09 6.75
CA SER A 102 4.67 6.55 8.10
C SER A 102 5.92 7.06 8.80
N LEU A 103 5.78 8.01 9.73
CA LEU A 103 6.90 8.48 10.58
C LEU A 103 7.46 7.38 11.49
N ARG A 104 6.76 6.23 11.57
CA ARG A 104 7.19 5.03 12.29
C ARG A 104 7.87 4.01 11.37
N ASP A 105 8.01 4.25 10.07
CA ASP A 105 8.82 3.39 9.22
C ASP A 105 10.31 3.62 9.51
N VAL A 106 10.92 2.72 10.28
CA VAL A 106 12.25 2.91 10.86
C VAL A 106 13.38 3.10 9.82
N HIS A 107 13.15 2.66 8.59
CA HIS A 107 14.11 2.74 7.48
C HIS A 107 13.96 4.01 6.63
N HIS A 108 12.93 4.84 6.89
CA HIS A 108 12.53 5.97 6.04
C HIS A 108 12.75 7.32 6.72
N ASP A 109 12.60 8.41 5.96
CA ASP A 109 12.73 9.77 6.48
C ASP A 109 11.76 10.03 7.64
N TYR A 110 12.24 10.53 8.77
CA TYR A 110 11.45 10.68 10.01
C TYR A 110 10.85 12.09 10.20
N VAL A 111 10.79 12.89 9.13
CA VAL A 111 10.29 14.27 9.17
C VAL A 111 9.05 14.38 8.28
N TYR A 112 8.02 15.05 8.80
CA TYR A 112 6.82 15.36 8.04
C TYR A 112 6.96 16.69 7.27
N PRO A 113 6.52 16.77 6.00
CA PRO A 113 5.98 15.69 5.16
C PRO A 113 7.07 14.72 4.67
N GLN A 114 6.73 13.44 4.52
CA GLN A 114 7.65 12.39 4.08
C GLN A 114 7.57 12.19 2.55
N PRO A 115 8.70 11.99 1.85
CA PRO A 115 8.69 11.62 0.44
C PRO A 115 8.20 10.18 0.24
N PRO A 116 7.83 9.77 -0.99
CA PRO A 116 7.52 8.39 -1.31
C PRO A 116 8.69 7.43 -1.01
N PHE A 117 8.38 6.15 -0.78
CA PHE A 117 9.41 5.12 -0.70
C PHE A 117 10.21 4.97 -1.99
N LEU A 118 11.49 4.65 -1.87
CA LEU A 118 12.36 4.30 -2.99
C LEU A 118 12.47 2.78 -3.12
N PHE A 119 11.94 2.23 -4.21
CA PHE A 119 11.97 0.78 -4.48
C PHE A 119 12.50 0.46 -5.89
N PRO A 120 13.81 0.68 -6.15
CA PRO A 120 14.39 0.53 -7.49
C PRO A 120 14.37 -0.92 -8.01
N GLU A 121 14.28 -1.89 -7.11
CA GLU A 121 14.22 -3.32 -7.41
C GLU A 121 12.82 -3.82 -7.83
N LEU A 122 11.84 -2.92 -7.99
CA LEU A 122 10.49 -3.27 -8.45
C LEU A 122 10.54 -3.97 -9.82
N PRO A 123 10.05 -5.22 -9.95
CA PRO A 123 9.97 -5.92 -11.23
C PRO A 123 9.18 -5.12 -12.26
N LYS A 124 9.60 -5.18 -13.52
CA LYS A 124 8.97 -4.40 -14.61
C LYS A 124 7.48 -4.68 -14.74
N ASP A 125 7.07 -5.93 -14.53
CA ASP A 125 5.69 -6.39 -14.63
C ASP A 125 4.80 -5.85 -13.49
N ASP A 126 5.40 -5.46 -12.36
CA ASP A 126 4.67 -4.89 -11.22
C ASP A 126 4.57 -3.35 -11.28
N ARG A 127 5.40 -2.68 -12.10
CA ARG A 127 5.39 -1.20 -12.22
C ARG A 127 4.04 -0.59 -12.59
N PRO A 128 3.20 -1.20 -13.45
CA PRO A 128 1.90 -0.61 -13.79
C PRO A 128 0.88 -0.62 -12.64
N ARG A 129 1.09 -1.44 -11.61
CA ARG A 129 0.13 -1.64 -10.51
C ARG A 129 0.64 -1.23 -9.15
N VAL A 130 1.91 -0.83 -9.01
CA VAL A 130 2.51 -0.47 -7.73
C VAL A 130 2.91 0.99 -7.75
N HIS A 131 2.30 1.75 -6.83
CA HIS A 131 2.45 3.20 -6.70
C HIS A 131 3.00 3.53 -5.32
N PHE A 132 4.05 4.34 -5.27
CA PHE A 132 4.58 4.90 -4.02
C PHE A 132 4.23 6.38 -3.99
N VAL A 133 3.57 6.84 -2.93
CA VAL A 133 3.17 8.24 -2.75
C VAL A 133 3.75 8.84 -1.47
N SER A 134 3.71 10.16 -1.34
CA SER A 134 4.17 10.86 -0.13
C SER A 134 3.20 10.70 1.04
N GLU A 135 3.65 11.05 2.25
CA GLU A 135 2.77 11.28 3.39
C GLU A 135 2.87 12.76 3.81
N PRO A 136 1.82 13.58 3.61
CA PRO A 136 0.50 13.22 3.08
C PRO A 136 0.49 13.16 1.55
N CYS A 137 -0.59 12.63 0.97
CA CYS A 137 -0.88 12.66 -0.47
C CYS A 137 -2.37 12.97 -0.72
N THR A 138 -2.65 13.76 -1.77
CA THR A 138 -3.99 13.81 -2.37
C THR A 138 -4.00 12.88 -3.57
N LEU A 139 -4.80 11.82 -3.50
CA LEU A 139 -4.95 10.82 -4.55
C LEU A 139 -6.37 10.88 -5.13
N ASP A 140 -6.45 10.91 -6.45
CA ASP A 140 -7.72 10.76 -7.17
C ASP A 140 -7.90 9.29 -7.57
N VAL A 141 -9.10 8.75 -7.37
CA VAL A 141 -9.45 7.36 -7.65
C VAL A 141 -10.75 7.36 -8.44
N ASP A 142 -10.61 7.24 -9.75
CA ASP A 142 -11.72 7.21 -10.74
C ASP A 142 -12.56 5.92 -10.70
#